data_AF-A0A1S3BLG7-F1
#
_entry.id   AF-A0A1S3BLG7-F1
#
_cell.length_a   1.000
_cell.length_b   1.000
_cell.length_c   1.000
_cell.angle_alpha   90.00
_cell.angle_beta   90.00
_cell.angle_gamma   90.00
#
_symmetry.space_group_name_H-M   'P 1'
#
loop_
_entity.id
_entity.type
_entity.pdbx_description
1 polymer ?
#
loop_
_entity_poly.entity_id
_entity_poly.type
_entity_poly.pdbx_seq_one_letter_code
_entity_poly.pdbx_strand_id
1 'polypeptide(L)'
;MDTEFPGFLRSTPRGAPEEHLYQDLKFNLNHLKILQPGLTLMDENEHVGLSWVFTFSDFDEQTDFSSPTSIQFLKNNKGFEFKKQKKDGIPSTEFRRAFLPIFSSNRITKWITFHGIYVLLIC
;
A
#
# COMPACT_ATOMS: atom_id res chain seq x y z
N MET A 1 8.89 -4.06 -2.96
CA MET A 1 7.87 -3.25 -2.27
C MET A 1 6.51 -3.87 -2.55
N ASP A 2 5.69 -3.92 -1.50
CA ASP A 2 4.33 -4.40 -1.54
C ASP A 2 3.44 -3.53 -0.64
N THR A 3 2.13 -3.53 -0.84
CA THR A 3 1.20 -2.72 -0.03
C THR A 3 -0.12 -3.42 0.21
N GLU A 4 -0.59 -3.39 1.45
CA GLU A 4 -1.95 -3.79 1.82
C GLU A 4 -2.87 -2.57 1.91
N PHE A 5 -4.08 -2.70 1.38
CA PHE A 5 -5.11 -1.65 1.35
C PHE A 5 -6.51 -2.29 1.41
N PRO A 6 -7.58 -1.54 1.75
CA PRO A 6 -8.89 -2.11 2.09
C PRO A 6 -9.73 -2.49 0.85
N GLY A 7 -9.11 -3.13 -0.14
CA GLY A 7 -9.74 -3.64 -1.36
C GLY A 7 -9.91 -2.62 -2.48
N PHE A 8 -10.90 -2.82 -3.35
CA PHE A 8 -11.19 -1.93 -4.48
C PHE A 8 -12.63 -1.45 -4.43
N LEU A 9 -12.86 -0.17 -4.72
CA LEU A 9 -14.19 0.41 -4.87
C LEU A 9 -14.69 0.30 -6.32
N ARG A 10 -13.76 0.38 -7.27
CA ARG A 10 -14.00 0.14 -8.70
C ARG A 10 -13.08 -0.95 -9.21
N SER A 11 -13.61 -1.79 -10.09
CA SER A 11 -12.88 -2.88 -10.72
C SER A 11 -12.95 -2.72 -12.23
N THR A 12 -11.79 -2.76 -12.88
CA THR A 12 -11.71 -2.67 -14.33
C THR A 12 -12.07 -4.02 -14.98
N PRO A 13 -13.05 -4.06 -15.89
CA PRO A 13 -13.39 -5.28 -16.62
C PRO A 13 -12.22 -5.82 -17.44
N ARG A 14 -12.15 -7.15 -17.61
CA ARG A 14 -11.16 -7.77 -18.50
C ARG A 14 -11.37 -7.29 -19.93
N GLY A 15 -10.28 -6.87 -20.58
CA GLY A 15 -10.31 -6.37 -21.95
C GLY A 15 -10.76 -4.90 -22.08
N ALA A 16 -10.97 -4.19 -20.97
CA ALA A 16 -11.20 -2.75 -21.01
C ALA A 16 -9.95 -1.99 -21.52
N PRO A 17 -10.14 -0.83 -22.17
CA PRO A 17 -9.03 0.04 -22.56
C PRO A 17 -8.17 0.47 -21.36
N GLU A 18 -6.88 0.73 -21.62
CA GLU A 18 -5.92 1.16 -20.60
C GLU A 18 -6.34 2.47 -19.90
N GLU A 19 -7.01 3.37 -20.62
CA GLU A 19 -7.54 4.60 -20.05
C GLU A 19 -8.55 4.32 -18.92
N HIS A 20 -9.44 3.34 -19.10
CA HIS A 20 -10.39 2.96 -18.05
C HIS A 20 -9.68 2.34 -16.84
N LEU A 21 -8.64 1.53 -17.09
CA LEU A 21 -7.80 0.99 -16.01
C LEU A 21 -7.19 2.12 -15.19
N TYR A 22 -6.60 3.11 -15.85
CA TYR A 22 -6.02 4.27 -15.16
C TYR A 22 -7.07 5.09 -14.38
N GLN A 23 -8.26 5.28 -14.95
CA GLN A 23 -9.34 6.02 -14.29
C GLN A 23 -9.84 5.30 -13.03
N ASP A 24 -10.07 3.98 -13.09
CA ASP A 24 -10.50 3.19 -11.93
C ASP A 24 -9.41 3.13 -10.85
N LEU A 25 -8.17 2.93 -11.27
CA LEU A 25 -6.98 2.95 -10.41
C LEU A 25 -6.86 4.29 -9.68
N LYS A 26 -6.91 5.41 -10.41
CA LYS A 26 -6.87 6.76 -9.84
C LYS A 26 -8.05 7.00 -8.89
N PHE A 27 -9.24 6.52 -9.24
CA PHE A 27 -10.40 6.61 -8.36
C PHE A 27 -10.16 5.86 -7.05
N ASN A 28 -9.70 4.62 -7.11
CA ASN A 28 -9.39 3.82 -5.92
C ASN A 28 -8.31 4.49 -5.05
N LEU A 29 -7.21 4.94 -5.65
CA LEU A 29 -6.10 5.60 -4.94
C LEU A 29 -6.52 6.89 -4.21
N ASN A 30 -7.44 7.65 -4.79
CA ASN A 30 -7.91 8.90 -4.17
C ASN A 30 -8.86 8.68 -2.99
N HIS A 31 -9.47 7.51 -2.86
CA HIS A 31 -10.52 7.24 -1.86
C HIS A 31 -10.11 6.20 -0.82
N LEU A 32 -9.06 5.42 -1.08
CA LEU A 32 -8.59 4.36 -0.19
C LEU A 32 -7.31 4.77 0.51
N LYS A 33 -7.18 4.32 1.76
CA LYS A 33 -5.99 4.52 2.56
C LYS A 33 -5.14 3.25 2.55
N ILE A 34 -3.84 3.41 2.43
CA ILE A 34 -2.89 2.31 2.58
C ILE A 34 -2.89 1.88 4.05
N LEU A 35 -2.87 0.58 4.28
CA LEU A 35 -2.84 -0.01 5.61
C LEU A 35 -1.42 -0.37 6.01
N GLN A 36 -0.70 -1.07 5.13
CA GLN A 36 0.66 -1.54 5.41
C GLN A 36 1.54 -1.54 4.16
N PRO A 37 2.53 -0.63 4.04
CA PRO A 37 3.59 -0.80 3.06
C PRO A 37 4.68 -1.74 3.59
N GLY A 38 5.05 -2.71 2.75
CA GLY A 38 6.16 -3.62 2.93
C GLY A 38 7.37 -3.23 2.08
N LEU A 39 8.54 -3.14 2.72
CA LEU A 39 9.81 -2.81 2.07
C LEU A 39 10.84 -3.87 2.39
N THR A 40 11.52 -4.35 1.35
CA THR A 40 12.68 -5.24 1.47
C THR A 40 13.83 -4.60 0.72
N LEU A 41 14.97 -4.48 1.39
CA LEU A 41 16.21 -4.03 0.78
C LEU A 41 17.01 -5.24 0.30
N MET A 42 17.64 -5.06 -0.85
CA MET A 42 18.46 -6.05 -1.52
C MET A 42 19.67 -5.35 -2.11
N ASP A 43 20.83 -5.98 -2.03
CA ASP A 43 22.05 -5.47 -2.68
C ASP A 43 22.08 -5.82 -4.19
N GLU A 44 23.14 -5.39 -4.88
CA GLU A 44 23.30 -5.63 -6.32
C GLU A 44 23.54 -7.11 -6.68
N ASN A 45 23.91 -7.94 -5.70
CA ASN A 45 24.13 -9.38 -5.87
C ASN A 45 22.90 -10.20 -5.46
N GLU A 46 21.74 -9.55 -5.35
CA GLU A 46 20.47 -10.15 -4.95
C GLU A 46 20.44 -10.69 -3.52
N HIS A 47 21.38 -10.27 -2.65
CA HIS A 47 21.32 -10.63 -1.25
C HIS A 47 20.27 -9.78 -0.54
N VAL A 48 19.28 -10.46 0.02
CA VAL A 48 18.24 -9.83 0.83
C VAL A 48 18.85 -9.35 2.15
N GLY A 49 18.75 -8.05 2.38
CA GLY A 49 19.07 -7.44 3.66
C GLY A 49 17.86 -7.48 4.60
N LEU A 50 17.37 -6.30 4.96
CA LEU A 50 16.29 -6.13 5.92
C LEU A 50 14.93 -6.03 5.21
N SER A 51 13.91 -6.57 5.88
CA SER A 51 12.51 -6.42 5.50
C SER A 51 11.71 -5.77 6.63
N TRP A 52 10.90 -4.79 6.28
CA TRP A 52 10.02 -4.08 7.19
C TRP A 52 8.60 -4.06 6.67
N VAL A 53 7.65 -4.16 7.59
CA VAL A 53 6.24 -3.87 7.35
C VAL A 53 5.86 -2.71 8.26
N PHE A 54 5.46 -1.60 7.66
CA PHE A 54 4.96 -0.45 8.42
C PHE A 54 3.46 -0.60 8.56
N THR A 55 2.90 -0.25 9.72
CA THR A 55 1.46 -0.28 9.96
C THR A 55 0.96 1.14 10.15
N PHE A 56 0.04 1.57 9.30
CA PHE A 56 -0.49 2.93 9.34
C PHE A 56 -1.72 3.05 10.25
N SER A 57 -1.82 4.18 10.93
CA SER A 57 -2.94 4.52 11.83
C SER A 57 -4.08 5.28 11.13
N ASP A 58 -3.90 5.66 9.86
CA ASP A 58 -4.79 6.60 9.18
C ASP A 58 -6.16 6.02 8.84
N PHE A 59 -6.28 4.69 8.75
CA PHE A 59 -7.51 4.01 8.38
C PHE A 59 -8.43 3.79 9.59
N ASP A 60 -9.69 4.16 9.43
CA ASP A 60 -10.79 3.87 10.33
C ASP A 60 -11.89 3.10 9.60
N GLU A 61 -12.09 1.85 10.01
CA GLU A 61 -13.10 0.96 9.46
C GLU A 61 -14.53 1.55 9.52
N GLN A 62 -14.83 2.42 10.49
CA GLN A 62 -16.18 2.96 10.67
C GLN A 62 -16.48 4.13 9.74
N THR A 63 -15.46 4.84 9.26
CA THR A 63 -15.65 6.11 8.54
C THR A 63 -15.08 6.10 7.13
N ASP A 64 -14.05 5.28 6.87
CA ASP A 64 -13.36 5.27 5.59
C ASP A 64 -13.97 4.28 4.60
N PHE A 65 -13.85 4.62 3.32
CA PHE A 65 -14.26 3.71 2.25
C PHE A 65 -13.43 2.44 2.26
N SER A 66 -14.10 1.32 2.06
CA SER A 66 -13.47 0.00 1.99
C SER A 66 -14.38 -0.99 1.26
N SER A 67 -13.80 -2.07 0.76
CA SER A 67 -14.53 -3.24 0.30
C SER A 67 -14.85 -4.14 1.51
N PRO A 68 -16.14 -4.41 1.83
CA PRO A 68 -16.49 -5.25 2.97
C PRO A 68 -15.90 -6.66 2.88
N THR A 69 -15.81 -7.23 1.67
CA THR A 69 -15.22 -8.55 1.45
C THR A 69 -13.72 -8.55 1.72
N SER A 70 -13.01 -7.48 1.33
CA SER A 70 -11.58 -7.31 1.61
C SER A 70 -11.32 -7.07 3.09
N ILE A 71 -12.14 -6.25 3.77
CA ILE A 71 -12.03 -6.04 5.22
C ILE A 71 -12.24 -7.35 5.98
N GLN A 72 -13.26 -8.13 5.61
CA GLN A 72 -13.49 -9.43 6.23
C GLN A 72 -12.32 -10.39 5.99
N PHE A 73 -11.77 -10.43 4.77
CA PHE A 73 -10.60 -11.22 4.44
C PHE A 73 -9.38 -10.81 5.28
N LEU A 74 -9.09 -9.52 5.38
CA LEU A 74 -7.99 -9.00 6.19
C LEU A 74 -8.15 -9.38 7.66
N LYS A 75 -9.36 -9.21 8.24
CA LYS A 75 -9.65 -9.63 9.63
C LYS A 75 -9.45 -11.11 9.88
N ASN A 76 -9.70 -11.95 8.88
CA ASN A 76 -9.50 -13.39 8.99
C ASN A 76 -8.02 -13.79 8.90
N ASN A 77 -7.17 -12.94 8.31
CA ASN A 77 -5.72 -13.16 8.24
C ASN A 77 -5.03 -12.75 9.54
N LYS A 78 -4.12 -13.59 10.03
CA LYS A 78 -3.26 -13.24 11.17
C LYS A 78 -2.37 -12.06 10.77
N GLY A 79 -2.65 -10.86 11.30
CA GLY A 79 -1.86 -9.66 11.02
C GLY A 79 -2.65 -8.35 11.00
N PHE A 80 -3.98 -8.40 10.87
CA PHE A 80 -4.82 -7.21 10.84
C PHE A 80 -5.76 -7.12 12.04
N GLU A 81 -5.51 -6.12 12.88
CA GLU A 81 -6.40 -5.73 13.97
C GLU A 81 -6.64 -4.22 13.89
N PHE A 82 -7.63 -3.80 13.10
CA PHE A 82 -7.84 -2.38 12.74
C PHE A 82 -7.91 -1.44 13.95
N LYS A 83 -8.54 -1.87 15.06
CA LYS A 83 -8.58 -1.08 16.30
C LYS A 83 -7.18 -0.82 16.87
N LYS A 84 -6.32 -1.84 16.85
CA LYS A 84 -4.93 -1.73 17.29
C LYS A 84 -4.11 -0.92 16.29
N GLN A 85 -4.27 -1.13 15.00
CA GLN A 85 -3.57 -0.38 13.95
C GLN A 85 -3.86 1.12 14.05
N LYS A 86 -5.13 1.51 14.24
CA LYS A 86 -5.52 2.90 14.45
C LYS A 86 -4.90 3.53 15.70
N LYS A 87 -4.70 2.74 16.77
CA LYS A 87 -4.17 3.20 18.05
C LYS A 87 -2.63 3.25 18.08
N ASP A 88 -1.97 2.20 17.60
CA ASP A 88 -0.54 1.96 17.78
C ASP A 88 0.25 2.12 16.47
N GLY A 89 -0.42 2.26 15.33
CA GLY A 89 0.20 2.49 14.03
C GLY A 89 0.84 3.87 13.91
N ILE A 90 1.66 4.03 12.88
CA ILE A 90 2.30 5.31 12.58
C ILE A 90 1.44 6.12 11.59
N PRO A 91 1.41 7.45 11.67
CA PRO A 91 0.81 8.25 10.61
C PRO A 91 1.57 8.07 9.29
N SER A 92 0.88 7.85 8.19
CA SER A 92 1.50 7.76 6.85
C SER A 92 2.25 9.03 6.47
N THR A 93 1.85 10.19 7.01
CA THR A 93 2.55 11.46 6.83
C THR A 93 3.94 11.44 7.47
N GLU A 94 4.10 10.83 8.63
CA GLU A 94 5.41 10.66 9.28
C GLU A 94 6.29 9.67 8.52
N PHE A 95 5.71 8.57 8.04
CA PHE A 95 6.42 7.66 7.16
C PHE A 95 6.91 8.39 5.90
N ARG A 96 6.02 9.14 5.22
CA ARG A 96 6.36 9.92 4.03
C ARG A 96 7.47 10.92 4.32
N ARG A 97 7.40 11.66 5.42
CA ARG A 97 8.43 12.63 5.83
C ARG A 97 9.81 11.99 5.99
N ALA A 98 9.87 10.80 6.60
CA ALA A 98 11.12 10.06 6.78
C ALA A 98 11.60 9.37 5.48
N PHE A 99 10.66 8.93 4.65
CA PHE A 99 10.95 8.14 3.45
C PHE A 99 11.36 9.00 2.25
N LEU A 100 10.76 10.17 2.07
CA LEU A 100 11.02 11.06 0.92
C LEU A 100 12.51 11.36 0.70
N PRO A 101 13.32 11.71 1.72
CA PRO A 101 14.76 11.94 1.52
C PRO A 101 15.51 10.68 1.04
N ILE A 102 15.08 9.49 1.46
CA ILE A 102 15.68 8.22 1.02
C ILE A 102 15.31 7.98 -0.44
N PHE A 103 14.02 8.14 -0.77
CA PHE A 103 13.52 8.01 -2.13
C PHE A 103 14.24 8.94 -3.11
N SER A 104 14.45 10.21 -2.73
CA SER A 104 15.14 11.21 -3.56
C SER A 104 16.68 11.13 -3.52
N SER A 105 17.27 10.21 -2.73
CA SER A 105 18.73 10.17 -2.55
C SER A 105 19.50 9.51 -3.71
N ASN A 106 18.82 9.04 -4.76
CA ASN A 106 19.40 8.25 -5.86
C ASN A 106 20.18 6.99 -5.42
N ARG A 107 20.08 6.58 -4.14
CA ARG A 107 20.72 5.38 -3.61
C ARG A 107 19.96 4.10 -3.95
N ILE A 108 18.67 4.21 -4.23
CA ILE A 108 17.84 3.09 -4.68
C ILE A 108 17.86 3.10 -6.20
N THR A 109 18.54 2.12 -6.80
CA THR A 109 18.71 2.02 -8.26
C THR A 109 17.60 1.21 -8.92
N LYS A 110 16.94 0.31 -8.19
CA LYS A 110 15.91 -0.58 -8.73
C LYS A 110 14.76 -0.77 -7.74
N TRP A 111 13.54 -0.67 -8.27
CA TRP A 111 12.32 -1.00 -7.56
C TRP A 111 11.76 -2.31 -8.09
N ILE A 112 11.51 -3.25 -7.18
CA ILE A 112 10.89 -4.54 -7.49
C ILE A 112 9.53 -4.57 -6.83
N THR A 113 8.49 -4.83 -7.62
CA THR A 113 7.09 -4.88 -7.20
C THR A 113 6.40 -6.04 -7.91
N PHE A 114 5.38 -6.64 -7.30
CA PHE A 114 4.53 -7.64 -7.94
C PHE A 114 3.13 -7.06 -8.15
N HIS A 115 2.62 -7.09 -9.39
CA HIS A 115 1.38 -6.36 -9.75
C HIS A 115 1.42 -4.86 -9.37
N GLY A 116 2.60 -4.24 -9.50
CA GLY A 116 2.94 -2.93 -8.92
C GLY A 116 2.30 -1.70 -9.54
N ILE A 117 1.29 -1.83 -10.40
CA ILE A 117 0.59 -0.69 -11.01
C ILE A 117 0.02 0.24 -9.92
N TYR A 118 -0.48 -0.33 -8.82
CA TYR A 118 -0.95 0.41 -7.66
C TYR A 118 0.21 0.98 -6.83
N VAL A 119 1.27 0.19 -6.63
CA VAL A 119 2.44 0.57 -5.84
C VAL A 119 3.22 1.75 -6.48
N LEU A 120 3.33 1.78 -7.80
CA LEU A 120 4.06 2.81 -8.54
C LEU A 120 3.36 4.18 -8.58
N LEU A 121 2.03 4.22 -8.38
CA LEU A 121 1.27 5.49 -8.34
C LEU A 121 1.11 6.05 -6.92
N ILE A 122 1.51 5.29 -5.91
CA ILE A 122 1.44 5.66 -4.48
C ILE A 122 2.70 6.44 -4.04
N CYS A 123 3.84 6.18 -4.68
CA CYS A 123 5.13 6.85 -4.43
C CYS A 123 5.26 8.14 -5.23
#